data_AF-A0A9X5GSV9-F1
#
_entry.id   AF-A0A9X5GSV9-F1
#
_cell.length_a   1.000
_cell.length_b   1.000
_cell.length_c   1.000
_cell.angle_alpha   90.00
_cell.angle_beta   90.00
_cell.angle_gamma   90.00
#
_symmetry.space_group_name_H-M   'P 1'
#
loop_
_entity.id
_entity.type
_entity.pdbx_description
1 polymer ?
#
loop_
_entity_poly.entity_id
_entity_poly.type
_entity_poly.pdbx_seq_one_letter_code
_entity_poly.pdbx_strand_id
1 'polypeptide(L)'
;MNKKKWIRIVSTYSIIYTAITLLSSVLYLCNGIYEDPSGNWHELDRAMILLIGIAAFGLCTNLTVKPLALRYLIAYIPSQLLAFAYVWFSGLREPLAETAYRDIWINFTSLFVLLCIINTAVYAFKKKRGQ
;
A
#
# COMPACT_ATOMS: atom_id res chain seq x y z
N MET A 1 0.82 -20.17 -13.87
CA MET A 1 0.52 -18.78 -13.45
C MET A 1 1.04 -17.82 -14.53
N ASN A 2 0.22 -16.88 -15.03
CA ASN A 2 0.50 -16.14 -16.28
C ASN A 2 1.57 -15.05 -16.11
N LYS A 3 2.71 -15.14 -16.83
CA LYS A 3 3.83 -14.17 -16.78
C LYS A 3 3.37 -12.71 -16.94
N LYS A 4 2.40 -12.45 -17.81
CA LYS A 4 1.87 -11.10 -18.06
C LYS A 4 1.21 -10.48 -16.82
N LYS A 5 0.56 -11.30 -15.98
CA LYS A 5 -0.09 -10.83 -14.74
C LYS A 5 0.95 -10.36 -13.72
N TRP A 6 2.04 -11.11 -13.55
CA TRP A 6 3.13 -10.77 -12.64
C TRP A 6 3.86 -9.49 -13.06
N ILE A 7 4.20 -9.36 -14.34
CA ILE A 7 4.83 -8.14 -14.86
C ILE A 7 3.97 -6.92 -14.55
N ARG A 8 2.65 -7.01 -14.71
CA ARG A 8 1.73 -5.91 -14.42
C ARG A 8 1.69 -5.56 -12.92
N ILE A 9 1.69 -6.56 -12.04
CA ILE A 9 1.71 -6.35 -10.58
C ILE A 9 3.01 -5.66 -10.18
N VAL A 10 4.16 -6.19 -10.62
CA VAL A 10 5.48 -5.62 -10.31
C VAL A 10 5.59 -4.19 -10.87
N SER A 11 5.16 -3.96 -12.12
CA SER A 11 5.18 -2.62 -12.70
C SER A 11 4.32 -1.63 -11.93
N THR A 12 3.13 -2.05 -11.49
CA THR A 12 2.24 -1.20 -10.69
C THR A 12 2.86 -0.88 -9.33
N TYR A 13 3.46 -1.88 -8.68
CA TYR A 13 4.21 -1.70 -7.44
C TYR A 13 5.34 -0.68 -7.62
N SER A 14 6.18 -0.85 -8.65
CA SER A 14 7.30 0.06 -8.91
C SER A 14 6.84 1.49 -9.16
N ILE A 15 5.79 1.70 -9.97
CA ILE A 15 5.26 3.03 -10.26
C ILE A 15 4.77 3.71 -8.98
N ILE A 16 3.98 3.00 -8.16
CA ILE A 16 3.44 3.57 -6.91
C ILE A 16 4.58 3.86 -5.93
N TYR A 17 5.52 2.94 -5.78
CA TYR A 17 6.69 3.12 -4.92
C TYR A 17 7.47 4.37 -5.32
N THR A 18 7.85 4.48 -6.60
CA THR A 18 8.59 5.63 -7.11
C THR A 18 7.82 6.93 -6.94
N ALA A 19 6.51 6.95 -7.19
CA ALA A 19 5.69 8.14 -7.02
C ALA A 19 5.64 8.61 -5.56
N ILE A 20 5.43 7.69 -4.61
CA ILE A 20 5.39 8.03 -3.17
C ILE A 20 6.77 8.49 -2.70
N THR A 21 7.85 7.86 -3.19
CA THR A 21 9.22 8.26 -2.84
C THR A 21 9.55 9.65 -3.36
N LEU A 22 9.28 9.94 -4.63
CA LEU A 22 9.46 11.29 -5.17
C LEU A 22 8.61 12.33 -4.43
N LEU A 23 7.35 12.02 -4.12
CA LEU A 23 6.49 12.92 -3.36
C LEU A 23 7.07 13.21 -1.97
N SER A 24 7.59 12.19 -1.28
CA SER A 24 8.22 12.35 0.03
C SER A 24 9.48 13.21 -0.05
N SER A 25 10.31 13.00 -1.07
CA SER A 25 11.50 13.84 -1.32
C SER A 25 11.13 15.29 -1.59
N VAL A 26 10.09 15.55 -2.39
CA VAL A 26 9.59 16.92 -2.64
C VAL A 26 9.09 17.56 -1.35
N LEU A 27 8.34 16.84 -0.52
CA LEU A 27 7.84 17.35 0.76
C LEU A 27 8.98 17.67 1.73
N TYR A 28 10.01 16.82 1.81
CA TYR A 28 11.20 17.11 2.61
C TYR A 28 11.92 18.38 2.13
N LEU A 29 12.13 18.53 0.82
CA LEU A 29 12.72 19.73 0.22
C LEU A 29 11.91 20.99 0.52
N CYS A 30 10.58 20.93 0.41
CA CYS A 30 9.70 22.06 0.75
C CYS A 30 9.78 22.45 2.24
N ASN A 31 10.08 21.50 3.12
CA ASN A 31 10.27 21.72 4.55
C ASN A 31 11.73 22.09 4.93
N GLY A 32 12.62 22.28 3.95
CA GLY A 32 14.03 22.62 4.18
C GLY A 32 14.90 21.45 4.66
N ILE A 33 14.42 20.22 4.51
CA ILE A 33 15.13 19.00 4.90
C ILE A 33 15.79 18.42 3.64
N TYR A 34 17.13 18.42 3.61
CA TYR A 34 17.92 17.96 2.46
C TYR A 34 18.37 16.50 2.55
N GLU A 35 18.33 15.92 3.76
CA GLU A 35 18.71 14.53 4.03
C GLU A 35 17.56 13.83 4.75
N ASP A 36 17.31 12.56 4.44
CA ASP A 36 16.25 11.82 5.15
C ASP A 36 16.67 11.62 6.62
N PRO A 37 15.95 12.20 7.60
CA PRO A 37 16.31 12.13 9.01
C PRO A 37 16.27 10.69 9.56
N SER A 38 15.57 9.80 8.86
CA SER A 38 15.36 8.40 9.18
C SER A 38 16.34 7.46 8.43
N GLY A 39 17.14 8.01 7.51
CA GLY A 39 18.04 7.26 6.63
C GLY A 39 17.33 6.25 5.72
N ASN A 40 18.12 5.33 5.16
CA ASN A 40 17.66 4.39 4.13
C ASN A 40 16.64 3.35 4.63
N TRP A 41 16.51 3.16 5.95
CA TRP A 41 15.56 2.21 6.52
C TRP A 41 14.11 2.62 6.26
N HIS A 42 13.83 3.92 6.23
CA HIS A 42 12.49 4.42 5.98
C HIS A 42 12.00 4.13 4.55
N GLU A 43 12.91 4.12 3.57
CA GLU A 43 12.59 3.69 2.21
C GLU A 43 12.22 2.20 2.15
N LEU A 44 12.96 1.36 2.88
CA LEU A 44 12.68 -0.08 2.98
C LEU A 44 11.36 -0.36 3.70
N ASP A 45 11.07 0.39 4.76
CA ASP A 45 9.81 0.28 5.48
C ASP A 45 8.64 0.63 4.56
N ARG A 46 8.74 1.72 3.79
CA ARG A 46 7.73 2.10 2.80
C ARG A 46 7.54 1.03 1.72
N ALA A 47 8.64 0.47 1.22
CA ALA A 47 8.62 -0.61 0.23
C ALA A 47 7.85 -1.84 0.79
N MET A 48 8.15 -2.25 2.02
CA MET A 48 7.52 -3.40 2.64
C MET A 48 6.02 -3.19 2.90
N ILE A 49 5.65 -2.01 3.42
CA ILE A 49 4.24 -1.66 3.66
C ILE A 49 3.44 -1.62 2.35
N LEU A 50 4.00 -1.03 1.29
CA LEU A 50 3.37 -1.02 -0.03
C LEU A 50 3.22 -2.45 -0.58
N LEU A 51 4.23 -3.31 -0.37
CA LEU A 51 4.19 -4.70 -0.78
C LEU A 51 3.05 -5.46 -0.07
N ILE A 52 2.90 -5.26 1.24
CA ILE A 52 1.77 -5.81 2.02
C ILE A 52 0.44 -5.34 1.42
N GLY A 53 0.31 -4.05 1.10
CA GLY A 53 -0.90 -3.48 0.51
C GLY A 53 -1.26 -4.09 -0.85
N ILE A 54 -0.28 -4.22 -1.75
CA ILE A 54 -0.50 -4.80 -3.09
C ILE A 54 -0.76 -6.30 -3.01
N ALA A 55 -0.07 -7.02 -2.13
CA ALA A 55 -0.32 -8.45 -1.91
C ALA A 55 -1.74 -8.69 -1.38
N ALA A 56 -2.16 -7.92 -0.38
CA ALA A 56 -3.51 -7.98 0.19
C ALA A 56 -4.58 -7.63 -0.83
N PHE A 57 -4.37 -6.59 -1.63
CA PHE A 57 -5.27 -6.22 -2.72
C PHE A 57 -5.33 -7.29 -3.81
N GLY A 58 -4.19 -7.89 -4.16
CA GLY A 58 -4.10 -9.03 -5.06
C GLY A 58 -4.93 -10.20 -4.54
N LEU A 59 -4.74 -10.61 -3.28
CA LEU A 59 -5.55 -11.64 -2.62
C LEU A 59 -7.03 -11.31 -2.67
N CYS A 60 -7.39 -10.07 -2.32
CA CYS A 60 -8.75 -9.56 -2.42
C CYS A 60 -9.32 -9.88 -3.79
N THR A 61 -8.69 -9.44 -4.89
CA THR A 61 -9.16 -9.66 -6.28
C THR A 61 -9.21 -11.12 -6.75
N ASN A 62 -8.76 -12.11 -5.95
CA ASN A 62 -8.97 -13.53 -6.26
C ASN A 62 -10.02 -14.24 -5.36
N LEU A 63 -10.49 -13.62 -4.27
CA LEU A 63 -11.55 -14.20 -3.40
C LEU A 63 -12.92 -14.33 -4.09
N THR A 64 -13.66 -15.41 -3.86
CA THR A 64 -14.98 -15.68 -4.47
C THR A 64 -16.18 -15.12 -3.69
N VAL A 65 -15.94 -14.22 -2.74
CA VAL A 65 -16.96 -13.66 -1.83
C VAL A 65 -17.87 -12.67 -2.57
N LYS A 66 -19.20 -12.88 -2.48
CA LYS A 66 -20.21 -12.20 -3.31
C LYS A 66 -20.42 -10.70 -2.99
N PRO A 67 -20.37 -10.21 -1.74
CA PRO A 67 -20.32 -8.77 -1.49
C PRO A 67 -18.90 -8.23 -1.66
N LEU A 68 -18.71 -7.32 -2.64
CA LEU A 68 -17.43 -6.65 -2.91
C LEU A 68 -16.90 -5.91 -1.66
N ALA A 69 -17.79 -5.27 -0.89
CA ALA A 69 -17.43 -4.59 0.35
C ALA A 69 -16.89 -5.55 1.41
N LEU A 70 -17.56 -6.69 1.62
CA LEU A 70 -17.10 -7.71 2.57
C LEU A 70 -15.74 -8.28 2.16
N ARG A 71 -15.55 -8.46 0.85
CA ARG A 71 -14.28 -8.92 0.27
C ARG A 71 -13.14 -7.95 0.54
N TYR A 72 -13.38 -6.64 0.41
CA TYR A 72 -12.40 -5.61 0.78
C TYR A 72 -12.11 -5.61 2.28
N LEU A 73 -13.13 -5.76 3.14
CA LEU A 73 -12.94 -5.83 4.59
C LEU A 73 -12.09 -7.05 5.01
N ILE A 74 -12.40 -8.23 4.47
CA ILE A 74 -11.66 -9.48 4.76
C ILE A 74 -10.20 -9.38 4.33
N ALA A 75 -9.89 -8.61 3.27
CA ALA A 75 -8.51 -8.37 2.86
C ALA A 75 -7.83 -7.27 3.70
N TYR A 76 -8.56 -6.18 4.01
CA TYR A 76 -8.02 -5.04 4.72
C TYR A 76 -7.59 -5.40 6.14
N ILE A 77 -8.48 -6.00 6.94
CA ILE A 77 -8.22 -6.29 8.36
C ILE A 77 -6.90 -7.06 8.57
N PRO A 78 -6.67 -8.24 7.96
CA PRO A 78 -5.44 -8.98 8.16
C PRO A 78 -4.22 -8.24 7.60
N SER A 79 -4.37 -7.47 6.52
CA SER A 79 -3.27 -6.71 5.95
C SER A 79 -2.85 -5.50 6.79
N GLN A 80 -3.81 -4.82 7.41
CA GLN A 80 -3.58 -3.74 8.36
C GLN A 80 -2.90 -4.29 9.62
N LEU A 81 -3.34 -5.45 10.12
CA LEU A 81 -2.69 -6.13 11.24
C LEU A 81 -1.26 -6.53 10.88
N LEU A 82 -1.00 -6.98 9.65
CA LEU A 82 0.35 -7.29 9.20
C LEU A 82 1.24 -6.04 9.10
N ALA A 83 0.69 -4.92 8.63
CA ALA A 83 1.39 -3.63 8.63
C ALA A 83 1.74 -3.16 10.05
N PHE A 84 0.81 -3.30 11.01
CA PHE A 84 1.09 -3.01 12.41
C PHE A 84 2.13 -3.96 13.01
N ALA A 85 2.06 -5.25 12.70
CA ALA A 85 3.07 -6.21 13.13
C ALA A 85 4.45 -5.85 12.59
N TYR A 86 4.54 -5.42 11.32
CA TYR A 86 5.79 -4.95 10.75
C TYR A 86 6.35 -3.73 11.50
N VAL A 87 5.52 -2.72 11.75
CA VAL A 87 5.91 -1.51 12.51
C VAL A 87 6.34 -1.87 13.94
N TRP A 88 5.66 -2.83 14.57
CA TRP A 88 6.07 -3.36 15.87
C TRP A 88 7.48 -3.97 15.82
N PHE A 89 7.77 -4.79 14.80
CA PHE A 89 9.11 -5.36 14.61
C PHE A 89 10.18 -4.30 14.31
N SER A 90 9.85 -3.24 13.57
CA SER A 90 10.78 -2.12 13.36
C SER A 90 11.18 -1.44 14.67
N GLY A 91 10.34 -1.51 15.71
CA GLY A 91 10.64 -1.02 17.06
C GLY A 91 11.71 -1.75 17.83
N LEU A 92 12.07 -2.95 17.37
CA LEU A 92 13.24 -3.65 17.90
C LEU A 92 14.55 -3.07 17.36
N ARG A 93 14.50 -2.31 16.26
CA ARG A 93 15.67 -1.69 15.62
C ARG A 93 15.85 -0.25 16.08
N GLU A 94 14.79 0.55 16.04
CA GLU A 94 14.83 1.99 16.30
C GLU A 94 13.62 2.40 17.17
N PRO A 95 13.77 3.43 18.03
CA PRO A 95 12.66 3.93 18.82
C PRO A 95 11.56 4.48 17.89
N LEU A 96 10.32 3.98 18.04
CA LEU A 96 9.18 4.48 17.27
C LEU A 96 8.82 5.88 17.75
N ALA A 97 8.47 6.75 16.80
CA ALA A 97 7.72 7.95 17.10
C ALA A 97 6.37 7.60 17.75
N GLU A 98 5.89 8.41 18.69
CA GLU A 98 4.57 8.20 19.33
C GLU A 98 3.43 8.12 18.31
N THR A 99 3.57 8.77 17.15
CA THR A 99 2.56 8.78 16.09
C THR A 99 2.72 7.65 15.07
N ALA A 100 3.75 6.81 15.16
CA ALA A 100 4.10 5.83 14.12
C ALA A 100 2.93 4.90 13.73
N TYR A 101 2.18 4.40 14.72
CA TYR A 101 1.00 3.55 14.47
C TYR A 101 -0.16 4.31 13.80
N ARG A 102 -0.34 5.58 14.13
CA ARG A 102 -1.36 6.42 13.49
C ARG A 102 -0.97 6.71 12.04
N ASP A 103 0.30 7.06 11.83
CA ASP A 103 0.80 7.45 10.52
C ASP A 103 0.78 6.26 9.55
N ILE A 104 1.18 5.06 10.01
CA ILE A 104 1.06 3.85 9.20
C ILE A 104 -0.40 3.49 8.90
N TRP A 105 -1.31 3.67 9.86
CA TRP A 105 -2.72 3.40 9.65
C TRP A 105 -3.31 4.32 8.59
N ILE A 106 -3.03 5.62 8.65
CA ILE A 106 -3.50 6.59 7.65
C ILE A 106 -2.91 6.28 6.27
N ASN A 107 -1.60 6.04 6.19
CA ASN A 107 -0.91 5.76 4.93
C ASN A 107 -1.39 4.46 4.28
N PHE A 108 -1.51 3.38 5.06
CA PHE A 108 -1.98 2.10 4.54
C PHE A 108 -3.45 2.16 4.14
N THR A 109 -4.30 2.76 4.97
CA THR A 109 -5.75 2.85 4.70
C THR A 109 -6.04 3.70 3.48
N SER A 110 -5.40 4.87 3.35
CA SER A 110 -5.56 5.75 2.20
C SER A 110 -5.17 5.05 0.90
N LEU A 111 -4.02 4.37 0.88
CA LEU A 111 -3.58 3.57 -0.26
C LEU A 111 -4.58 2.45 -0.59
N PHE A 112 -5.03 1.69 0.41
CA PHE A 112 -5.94 0.58 0.22
C PHE A 112 -7.30 1.03 -0.34
N VAL A 113 -7.85 2.13 0.20
CA VAL A 113 -9.09 2.75 -0.28
C VAL A 113 -8.93 3.22 -1.72
N LEU A 114 -7.81 3.87 -2.06
CA LEU A 114 -7.53 4.33 -3.41
C LEU A 114 -7.49 3.15 -4.41
N LEU A 115 -6.86 2.04 -4.05
CA LEU A 115 -6.88 0.81 -4.86
C LEU A 115 -8.29 0.24 -5.02
N CYS A 116 -9.11 0.24 -3.96
CA CYS A 116 -10.50 -0.20 -4.01
C CYS A 116 -11.36 0.67 -4.94
N ILE A 117 -11.18 2.00 -4.89
CA ILE A 117 -11.88 2.95 -5.78
C ILE A 117 -11.49 2.69 -7.23
N ILE A 118 -10.19 2.60 -7.54
CA ILE A 118 -9.69 2.33 -8.90
C ILE A 118 -10.28 1.02 -9.42
N ASN A 119 -10.29 -0.03 -8.61
CA ASN A 119 -10.82 -1.33 -9.00
C ASN A 119 -12.33 -1.29 -9.25
N THR A 120 -13.08 -0.62 -8.38
CA THR A 120 -14.53 -0.44 -8.55
C THR A 120 -14.83 0.35 -9.81
N ALA A 121 -14.08 1.41 -10.10
CA ALA A 121 -14.20 2.19 -11.33
C ALA A 121 -13.91 1.31 -12.56
N VAL A 122 -12.80 0.58 -12.57
CA VAL A 122 -12.45 -0.34 -13.68
C VAL A 122 -13.53 -1.41 -13.87
N TYR A 123 -14.06 -1.98 -12.79
CA TYR A 123 -15.15 -2.95 -12.85
C TYR A 123 -16.42 -2.33 -13.45
N ALA A 124 -16.82 -1.13 -13.02
CA ALA A 124 -17.96 -0.41 -13.56
C ALA A 124 -17.79 -0.05 -15.04
N PHE A 125 -16.60 0.41 -15.46
CA PHE A 125 -16.29 0.71 -16.86
C PHE A 125 -16.33 -0.54 -17.75
N LYS A 126 -15.82 -1.68 -17.28
CA LYS A 126 -15.90 -2.95 -18.01
C LYS A 126 -17.34 -3.43 -18.16
N LYS A 127 -18.12 -3.39 -17.07
CA LYS A 127 -19.54 -3.74 -17.08
C LYS A 127 -20.33 -2.86 -18.06
N LYS A 128 -20.05 -1.55 -18.13
CA LYS A 128 -20.67 -0.64 -19.11
C LYS A 128 -20.29 -0.94 -20.57
N ARG A 129 -19.13 -1.56 -20.82
CA ARG A 129 -18.67 -1.96 -22.16
C ARG A 129 -19.16 -3.34 -22.60
N GLY A 130 -20.02 -4.00 -21.82
CA GLY A 130 -20.63 -5.28 -22.19
C GLY A 130 -19.64 -6.47 -22.27
N GLN A 131 -18.48 -6.36 -21.62
CA GLN A 131 -17.56 -7.49 -21.40
C GLN A 131 -17.83 -8.17 -20.05
#